data_AF-A0A8B6BZ74-F1
#
_entry.id   AF-A0A8B6BZ74-F1
#
_cell.length_a   1.000
_cell.length_b   1.000
_cell.length_c   1.000
_cell.angle_alpha   90.00
_cell.angle_beta   90.00
_cell.angle_gamma   90.00
#
_symmetry.space_group_name_H-M   'P 1'
#
loop_
_entity.id
_entity.type
_entity.pdbx_description
1 polymer ?
#
loop_
_entity_poly.entity_id
_entity_poly.type
_entity_poly.pdbx_seq_one_letter_code
_entity_poly.pdbx_strand_id
1 'polypeptide(L)'
;MVTVEQMYKDFGVLAEAKDKAGEHEQEYLNFINAVKGGPGEKRLASQFIARFFKHFPSLANQAINALFDLCEDDDVMIRKQAIKDLPALCKNSAGNVPKIAEALTQLLGCDDTTELSLIQSSLINLMAVCCKGTLQGMFKQILSEDELVRERAIKFLGTKVKVLGEDTIDKEAEEFLVSQCKQVLQDVTKEEFILIMDVLRSQSSMSTVQGRQQLVEIVTEQADLDQSFEAEDTDCVDRLIHCIKQAAPLFSKNVHSKAFVGYICDNVLPVISKLASPDDGVDAQLEMLKLFSEISEFAGDLDKLENRLDNLYKCLISYMPVPPAEENDNLSSSEEEPKFQFSTVECLMLAFHQLGRKLPGFLADEANADRLKDFKLRLQYFARGVQIYIKQLRQALQGKAGEALKTDENKIKVVALKITSNINSLIKDLFHNPPSYKTPIIPSWKPLVKKAPEPKAAETGPF
;
A
#
# COMPACT_ATOMS: atom_id res chain seq x y z
N MET A 1 -51.46 -23.47 -3.96
CA MET A 1 -49.99 -23.40 -4.09
C MET A 1 -49.66 -23.46 -5.57
N VAL A 2 -48.77 -22.59 -6.07
CA VAL A 2 -48.33 -22.62 -7.47
C VAL A 2 -47.45 -23.87 -7.66
N THR A 3 -47.71 -24.68 -8.69
CA THR A 3 -46.93 -25.90 -8.97
C THR A 3 -45.89 -25.65 -10.05
N VAL A 4 -44.83 -26.46 -10.09
CA VAL A 4 -43.82 -26.42 -11.18
C VAL A 4 -44.45 -26.46 -12.57
N GLU A 5 -45.47 -27.30 -12.79
CA GLU A 5 -46.17 -27.39 -14.07
C GLU A 5 -46.87 -26.07 -14.44
N GLN A 6 -47.50 -25.41 -13.46
CA GLN A 6 -48.13 -24.11 -13.69
C GLN A 6 -47.08 -23.04 -14.03
N MET A 7 -45.92 -23.05 -13.36
CA MET A 7 -44.85 -22.09 -13.64
C MET A 7 -44.30 -22.24 -15.06
N TYR A 8 -44.19 -23.45 -15.59
CA TYR A 8 -43.77 -23.65 -16.99
C TYR A 8 -44.84 -23.18 -18.00
N LYS A 9 -46.13 -23.34 -17.67
CA LYS A 9 -47.22 -22.78 -18.50
C LYS A 9 -47.17 -21.25 -18.51
N ASP A 10 -47.08 -20.63 -17.34
CA ASP A 10 -46.97 -19.17 -17.18
C ASP A 10 -45.71 -18.63 -17.88
N PHE A 11 -44.60 -19.36 -17.82
CA PHE A 11 -43.37 -19.03 -18.55
C PHE A 11 -43.60 -19.03 -20.06
N GLY A 12 -44.31 -20.04 -20.59
CA GLY A 12 -44.67 -20.13 -22.00
C GLY A 12 -45.45 -18.90 -22.47
N VAL A 13 -46.48 -18.52 -21.71
CA VAL A 13 -47.30 -17.32 -21.99
C VAL A 13 -46.43 -16.06 -22.08
N LEU A 14 -45.61 -15.82 -21.05
CA LEU A 14 -44.77 -14.62 -21.00
C LEU A 14 -43.67 -14.62 -22.07
N ALA A 15 -43.09 -15.78 -22.38
CA ALA A 15 -42.07 -15.91 -23.41
C ALA A 15 -42.63 -15.69 -24.82
N GLU A 16 -43.85 -16.19 -25.10
CA GLU A 16 -44.54 -16.01 -26.38
C GLU A 16 -45.01 -14.57 -26.60
N ALA A 17 -45.42 -13.88 -25.53
CA ALA A 17 -45.88 -12.49 -25.58
C ALA A 17 -44.78 -11.48 -25.95
N LYS A 18 -43.49 -11.83 -25.79
CA LYS A 18 -42.33 -10.97 -26.10
C LYS A 18 -42.45 -9.57 -25.46
N ASP A 19 -42.55 -8.52 -26.27
CA ASP A 19 -42.65 -7.13 -25.80
C ASP A 19 -43.98 -6.85 -25.09
N LYS A 20 -45.01 -7.68 -25.31
CA LYS A 20 -46.31 -7.61 -24.64
C LYS A 20 -46.37 -8.40 -23.33
N ALA A 21 -45.25 -8.96 -22.86
CA ALA A 21 -45.24 -9.70 -21.59
C ALA A 21 -45.83 -8.89 -20.43
N GLY A 22 -45.71 -7.56 -20.43
CA GLY A 22 -46.29 -6.68 -19.41
C GLY A 22 -47.83 -6.71 -19.31
N GLU A 23 -48.54 -7.23 -20.33
CA GLU A 23 -50.00 -7.42 -20.30
C GLU A 23 -50.42 -8.64 -19.45
N HIS A 24 -49.48 -9.51 -19.06
CA HIS A 24 -49.69 -10.78 -18.37
C HIS A 24 -49.23 -10.71 -16.90
N GLU A 25 -49.80 -9.76 -16.15
CA GLU A 25 -49.41 -9.49 -14.76
C GLU A 25 -49.66 -10.69 -13.83
N GLN A 26 -50.74 -11.42 -14.06
CA GLN A 26 -51.13 -12.54 -13.20
C GLN A 26 -50.13 -13.70 -13.27
N GLU A 27 -49.61 -13.99 -14.46
CA GLU A 27 -48.60 -15.01 -14.71
C GLU A 27 -47.29 -14.64 -14.00
N TYR A 28 -46.91 -13.36 -14.01
CA TYR A 28 -45.73 -12.90 -13.27
C TYR A 28 -45.93 -12.95 -11.74
N LEU A 29 -47.13 -12.58 -11.25
CA LEU A 29 -47.49 -12.72 -9.83
C LEU A 29 -47.42 -14.19 -9.37
N ASN A 30 -47.74 -15.15 -10.23
CA ASN A 30 -47.59 -16.56 -9.90
C ASN A 30 -46.13 -16.93 -9.62
N PHE A 31 -45.16 -16.38 -10.37
CA PHE A 31 -43.74 -16.57 -10.07
C PHE A 31 -43.33 -15.97 -8.73
N ILE A 32 -43.77 -14.74 -8.44
CA ILE A 32 -43.51 -14.09 -7.16
C ILE A 32 -44.09 -14.91 -6.01
N ASN A 33 -45.30 -15.45 -6.16
CA ASN A 33 -45.93 -16.27 -5.12
C ASN A 33 -45.31 -17.67 -4.98
N ALA A 34 -44.62 -18.17 -6.01
CA ALA A 34 -43.99 -19.49 -6.00
C ALA A 34 -42.77 -19.58 -5.07
N VAL A 35 -42.22 -18.45 -4.58
CA VAL A 35 -41.16 -18.44 -3.56
C VAL A 35 -41.60 -19.08 -2.23
N LYS A 36 -42.91 -19.23 -2.02
CA LYS A 36 -43.50 -19.90 -0.85
C LYS A 36 -43.73 -21.41 -1.09
N GLY A 37 -43.33 -21.93 -2.25
CA GLY A 37 -43.50 -23.32 -2.66
C GLY A 37 -42.41 -24.26 -2.11
N GLY A 38 -42.26 -25.42 -2.75
CA GLY A 38 -41.19 -26.37 -2.44
C GLY A 38 -39.85 -26.01 -3.12
N PRO A 39 -38.80 -26.84 -2.93
CA PRO A 39 -37.47 -26.56 -3.47
C PRO A 39 -37.41 -26.49 -5.01
N GLY A 40 -38.34 -27.16 -5.71
CA GLY A 40 -38.45 -27.07 -7.17
C GLY A 40 -39.03 -25.72 -7.59
N GLU A 41 -40.13 -25.33 -6.97
CA GLU A 41 -40.83 -24.07 -7.22
C GLU A 41 -39.95 -22.85 -6.91
N LYS A 42 -39.29 -22.84 -5.75
CA LYS A 42 -38.40 -21.74 -5.32
C LYS A 42 -37.26 -21.47 -6.30
N ARG A 43 -36.57 -22.53 -6.75
CA ARG A 43 -35.46 -22.40 -7.73
C ARG A 43 -35.93 -21.89 -9.10
N LEU A 44 -37.13 -22.30 -9.53
CA LEU A 44 -37.71 -21.78 -10.76
C LEU A 44 -38.21 -20.34 -10.59
N ALA A 45 -38.76 -20.01 -9.42
CA ALA A 45 -39.26 -18.68 -9.11
C ALA A 45 -38.13 -17.66 -9.24
N SER A 46 -36.96 -17.95 -8.66
CA SER A 46 -35.76 -17.11 -8.79
C SER A 46 -35.47 -16.73 -10.24
N GLN A 47 -35.33 -17.74 -11.10
CA GLN A 47 -34.97 -17.57 -12.51
C GLN A 47 -36.05 -16.83 -13.30
N PHE A 48 -37.32 -17.18 -13.05
CA PHE A 48 -38.44 -16.64 -13.81
C PHE A 48 -38.77 -15.19 -13.40
N ILE A 49 -38.71 -14.87 -12.11
CA ILE A 49 -38.82 -13.50 -11.61
C ILE A 49 -37.76 -12.63 -12.28
N ALA A 50 -36.49 -13.05 -12.25
CA ALA A 50 -35.37 -12.31 -12.83
C ALA A 50 -35.48 -12.15 -14.35
N ARG A 51 -35.96 -13.19 -15.05
CA ARG A 51 -36.07 -13.19 -16.52
C ARG A 51 -37.06 -12.14 -17.04
N PHE A 52 -38.21 -12.00 -16.39
CA PHE A 52 -39.30 -11.14 -16.87
C PHE A 52 -39.42 -9.80 -16.13
N PHE A 53 -38.62 -9.57 -15.10
CA PHE A 53 -38.64 -8.38 -14.24
C PHE A 53 -38.84 -7.04 -14.98
N LYS A 54 -38.11 -6.84 -16.10
CA LYS A 54 -38.14 -5.59 -16.87
C LYS A 54 -39.53 -5.22 -17.42
N HIS A 55 -40.45 -6.16 -17.52
CA HIS A 55 -41.79 -5.94 -18.07
C HIS A 55 -42.82 -5.49 -17.02
N PHE A 56 -42.50 -5.58 -15.73
CA PHE A 56 -43.46 -5.37 -14.63
C PHE A 56 -42.97 -4.34 -13.60
N PRO A 57 -42.78 -3.07 -13.98
CA PRO A 57 -42.28 -2.04 -13.08
C PRO A 57 -43.17 -1.79 -11.86
N SER A 58 -44.49 -1.98 -11.97
CA SER A 58 -45.45 -1.88 -10.86
C SER A 58 -45.22 -2.92 -9.76
N LEU A 59 -44.66 -4.09 -10.12
CA LEU A 59 -44.39 -5.20 -9.22
C LEU A 59 -42.92 -5.28 -8.78
N ALA A 60 -42.09 -4.33 -9.19
CA ALA A 60 -40.63 -4.39 -8.98
C ALA A 60 -40.23 -4.59 -7.51
N ASN A 61 -40.83 -3.83 -6.59
CA ASN A 61 -40.54 -3.95 -5.15
C ASN A 61 -40.93 -5.33 -4.61
N GLN A 62 -42.08 -5.86 -5.04
CA GLN A 62 -42.56 -7.17 -4.60
C GLN A 62 -41.66 -8.29 -5.13
N ALA A 63 -41.24 -8.20 -6.40
CA ALA A 63 -40.30 -9.13 -7.01
C ALA A 63 -38.92 -9.12 -6.35
N ILE A 64 -38.37 -7.94 -6.04
CA ILE A 64 -37.09 -7.81 -5.33
C ILE A 64 -37.17 -8.43 -3.94
N ASN A 65 -38.22 -8.11 -3.17
CA ASN A 65 -38.38 -8.67 -1.83
C ASN A 65 -38.54 -10.19 -1.87
N ALA A 66 -39.29 -10.73 -2.84
CA ALA A 66 -39.42 -12.18 -3.01
C ALA A 66 -38.07 -12.86 -3.33
N LEU A 67 -37.16 -12.21 -4.06
CA LEU A 67 -35.81 -12.73 -4.30
C LEU A 67 -34.90 -12.60 -3.08
N PHE A 68 -35.08 -11.56 -2.25
CA PHE A 68 -34.38 -11.45 -0.97
C PHE A 68 -34.80 -12.55 -0.01
N ASP A 69 -36.10 -12.88 0.07
CA ASP A 69 -36.59 -14.03 0.84
C ASP A 69 -35.88 -15.34 0.42
N LEU A 70 -35.64 -15.53 -0.88
CA LEU A 70 -34.89 -16.70 -1.39
C LEU A 70 -33.39 -16.64 -1.09
N CYS A 71 -32.81 -15.46 -0.91
CA CYS A 71 -31.41 -15.32 -0.49
C CYS A 71 -31.20 -15.69 0.98
N GLU A 72 -32.28 -15.80 1.76
CA GLU A 72 -32.27 -16.20 3.18
C GLU A 72 -32.83 -17.62 3.38
N ASP A 73 -33.03 -18.39 2.30
CA ASP A 73 -33.58 -19.74 2.38
C ASP A 73 -32.66 -20.73 3.12
N ASP A 74 -33.26 -21.68 3.85
CA ASP A 74 -32.52 -22.74 4.54
C ASP A 74 -31.68 -23.61 3.57
N ASP A 75 -32.16 -23.80 2.34
CA ASP A 75 -31.44 -24.55 1.30
C ASP A 75 -30.42 -23.66 0.59
N VAL A 76 -29.15 -23.97 0.82
CA VAL A 76 -28.00 -23.30 0.18
C VAL A 76 -28.08 -23.28 -1.35
N MET A 77 -28.68 -24.29 -1.98
CA MET A 77 -28.82 -24.32 -3.45
C MET A 77 -29.86 -23.31 -3.94
N ILE A 78 -30.86 -23.00 -3.13
CA ILE A 78 -31.85 -21.96 -3.41
C ILE A 78 -31.21 -20.59 -3.26
N ARG A 79 -30.48 -20.35 -2.16
CA ARG A 79 -29.74 -19.10 -1.94
C ARG A 79 -28.75 -18.81 -3.08
N LYS A 80 -27.94 -19.81 -3.45
CA LYS A 80 -26.97 -19.69 -4.56
C LYS A 80 -27.64 -19.33 -5.88
N GLN A 81 -28.82 -19.88 -6.15
CA GLN A 81 -29.58 -19.54 -7.36
C GLN A 81 -30.08 -18.09 -7.31
N ALA A 82 -30.66 -17.67 -6.18
CA ALA A 82 -31.15 -16.30 -5.98
C ALA A 82 -30.03 -15.26 -6.10
N ILE A 83 -28.90 -15.48 -5.42
CA ILE A 83 -27.69 -14.64 -5.46
C ILE A 83 -27.20 -14.44 -6.90
N LYS A 84 -27.22 -15.50 -7.71
CA LYS A 84 -26.78 -15.47 -9.10
C LYS A 84 -27.75 -14.70 -10.01
N ASP A 85 -29.04 -14.72 -9.69
CA ASP A 85 -30.08 -14.10 -10.50
C ASP A 85 -30.29 -12.60 -10.18
N LEU A 86 -29.94 -12.16 -8.97
CA LEU A 86 -30.07 -10.75 -8.53
C LEU A 86 -29.49 -9.71 -9.52
N PRO A 87 -28.27 -9.88 -10.09
CA PRO A 87 -27.73 -8.92 -11.05
C PRO A 87 -28.59 -8.74 -12.32
N ALA A 88 -29.41 -9.72 -12.70
CA ALA A 88 -30.26 -9.63 -13.88
C ALA A 88 -31.36 -8.58 -13.73
N LEU A 89 -31.80 -8.28 -12.50
CA LEU A 89 -32.78 -7.23 -12.20
C LEU A 89 -32.27 -5.83 -12.55
N CYS A 90 -30.95 -5.65 -12.56
CA CYS A 90 -30.30 -4.36 -12.75
C CYS A 90 -30.06 -4.01 -14.22
N LYS A 91 -30.04 -5.00 -15.14
CA LYS A 91 -29.64 -4.80 -16.55
C LYS A 91 -30.42 -3.71 -17.28
N ASN A 92 -31.69 -3.51 -16.93
CA ASN A 92 -32.56 -2.49 -17.53
C ASN A 92 -33.08 -1.49 -16.49
N SER A 93 -32.54 -1.51 -15.27
CA SER A 93 -33.04 -0.74 -14.13
C SER A 93 -31.89 -0.42 -13.18
N ALA A 94 -30.98 0.45 -13.64
CA ALA A 94 -29.80 0.85 -12.86
C ALA A 94 -30.15 1.45 -11.48
N GLY A 95 -31.36 2.01 -11.32
CA GLY A 95 -31.84 2.53 -10.04
C GLY A 95 -31.94 1.47 -8.91
N ASN A 96 -32.03 0.19 -9.25
CA ASN A 96 -32.06 -0.89 -8.26
C ASN A 96 -30.66 -1.34 -7.82
N VAL A 97 -29.60 -0.95 -8.55
CA VAL A 97 -28.23 -1.41 -8.30
C VAL A 97 -27.78 -1.14 -6.87
N PRO A 98 -27.95 0.07 -6.28
CA PRO A 98 -27.50 0.33 -4.92
C PRO A 98 -28.14 -0.59 -3.89
N LYS A 99 -29.46 -0.81 -3.98
CA LYS A 99 -30.20 -1.69 -3.06
C LYS A 99 -29.75 -3.15 -3.18
N ILE A 100 -29.53 -3.63 -4.40
CA ILE A 100 -29.11 -5.02 -4.63
C ILE A 100 -27.64 -5.22 -4.25
N ALA A 101 -26.78 -4.24 -4.51
CA ALA A 101 -25.38 -4.28 -4.09
C ALA A 101 -25.24 -4.25 -2.57
N GLU A 102 -26.05 -3.45 -1.87
CA GLU A 102 -26.11 -3.42 -0.41
C GLU A 102 -26.46 -4.80 0.17
N ALA A 103 -27.52 -5.44 -0.34
CA ALA A 103 -27.90 -6.79 0.07
C ALA A 103 -26.83 -7.84 -0.24
N LEU A 104 -26.25 -7.83 -1.44
CA LEU A 104 -25.14 -8.74 -1.80
C LEU A 104 -23.91 -8.52 -0.91
N THR A 105 -23.63 -7.27 -0.52
CA THR A 105 -22.49 -6.97 0.36
C THR A 105 -22.75 -7.52 1.76
N GLN A 106 -23.97 -7.39 2.28
CA GLN A 106 -24.36 -8.00 3.55
C GLN A 106 -24.18 -9.53 3.53
N LEU A 107 -24.53 -10.18 2.42
CA LEU A 107 -24.34 -11.64 2.26
C LEU A 107 -22.86 -12.07 2.25
N LEU A 108 -21.90 -11.15 2.08
CA LEU A 108 -20.47 -11.49 2.17
C LEU A 108 -20.12 -12.14 3.51
N GLY A 109 -20.91 -11.95 4.57
CA GLY A 109 -20.71 -12.60 5.87
C GLY A 109 -20.90 -14.14 5.88
N CYS A 110 -21.35 -14.77 4.78
CA CYS A 110 -21.64 -16.22 4.75
C CYS A 110 -20.38 -17.11 4.86
N ASP A 111 -20.47 -18.26 5.53
CA ASP A 111 -19.32 -19.17 5.68
C ASP A 111 -19.08 -20.11 4.47
N ASP A 112 -20.09 -20.36 3.65
CA ASP A 112 -19.96 -21.23 2.48
C ASP A 112 -19.08 -20.55 1.40
N THR A 113 -17.92 -21.14 1.13
CA THR A 113 -16.92 -20.57 0.20
C THR A 113 -17.41 -20.48 -1.23
N THR A 114 -18.30 -21.38 -1.66
CA THR A 114 -18.87 -21.37 -3.01
C THR A 114 -19.97 -20.31 -3.14
N GLU A 115 -20.74 -20.06 -2.07
CA GLU A 115 -21.69 -18.97 -1.94
C GLU A 115 -20.95 -17.62 -1.96
N LEU A 116 -19.88 -17.50 -1.17
CA LEU A 116 -19.00 -16.32 -1.17
C LEU A 116 -18.47 -16.00 -2.58
N SER A 117 -17.97 -17.02 -3.30
CA SER A 117 -17.49 -16.84 -4.68
C SER A 117 -18.60 -16.37 -5.64
N LEU A 118 -19.84 -16.83 -5.44
CA LEU A 118 -20.99 -16.38 -6.23
C LEU A 118 -21.36 -14.95 -5.92
N ILE A 119 -21.38 -14.56 -4.63
CA ILE A 119 -21.66 -13.19 -4.20
C ILE A 119 -20.64 -12.22 -4.82
N GLN A 120 -19.35 -12.54 -4.71
CA GLN A 120 -18.28 -11.74 -5.33
C GLN A 120 -18.46 -11.62 -6.84
N SER A 121 -18.85 -12.70 -7.53
CA SER A 121 -19.12 -12.68 -8.97
C SER A 121 -20.34 -11.81 -9.31
N SER A 122 -21.39 -11.86 -8.48
CA SER A 122 -22.59 -11.03 -8.62
C SER A 122 -22.28 -9.55 -8.40
N LEU A 123 -21.44 -9.19 -7.43
CA LEU A 123 -20.97 -7.82 -7.23
C LEU A 123 -20.17 -7.31 -8.45
N ILE A 124 -19.25 -8.12 -9.00
CA ILE A 124 -18.53 -7.76 -10.24
C ILE A 124 -19.50 -7.53 -11.41
N ASN A 125 -20.53 -8.37 -11.56
CA ASN A 125 -21.55 -8.18 -12.59
C ASN A 125 -22.30 -6.85 -12.39
N LEU A 126 -22.59 -6.45 -11.15
CA LEU A 126 -23.20 -5.15 -10.86
C LEU A 126 -22.27 -3.98 -11.16
N MET A 127 -20.97 -4.12 -10.88
CA MET A 127 -19.97 -3.09 -11.23
C MET A 127 -19.98 -2.78 -12.73
N ALA A 128 -20.14 -3.81 -13.58
CA ALA A 128 -20.25 -3.65 -15.03
C ALA A 128 -21.57 -3.02 -15.49
N VAL A 129 -22.64 -3.07 -14.67
CA VAL A 129 -23.93 -2.43 -14.97
C VAL A 129 -23.93 -0.97 -14.50
N CYS A 130 -23.52 -0.73 -13.27
CA CYS A 130 -23.39 0.60 -12.68
C CYS A 130 -22.38 0.56 -11.53
N CYS A 131 -21.13 0.90 -11.82
CA CYS A 131 -20.03 0.90 -10.87
C CYS A 131 -20.32 1.77 -9.65
N LYS A 132 -20.68 3.05 -9.87
CA LYS A 132 -21.05 3.99 -8.81
C LYS A 132 -22.19 3.48 -7.92
N GLY A 133 -23.25 2.95 -8.52
CA GLY A 133 -24.38 2.40 -7.76
C GLY A 133 -23.99 1.19 -6.92
N THR A 134 -23.09 0.35 -7.43
CA THR A 134 -22.58 -0.82 -6.69
C THR A 134 -21.74 -0.39 -5.51
N LEU A 135 -20.82 0.56 -5.72
CA LEU A 135 -20.00 1.15 -4.66
C LEU A 135 -20.87 1.81 -3.58
N GLN A 136 -21.96 2.50 -3.95
CA GLN A 136 -22.90 3.06 -2.98
C GLN A 136 -23.48 2.00 -2.04
N GLY A 137 -23.91 0.85 -2.58
CA GLY A 137 -24.41 -0.25 -1.76
C GLY A 137 -23.32 -0.87 -0.87
N MET A 138 -22.11 -1.03 -1.41
CA MET A 138 -20.97 -1.58 -0.67
C MET A 138 -20.55 -0.68 0.49
N PHE A 139 -20.36 0.62 0.26
CA PHE A 139 -19.88 1.54 1.29
C PHE A 139 -20.89 1.77 2.41
N LYS A 140 -22.20 1.63 2.16
CA LYS A 140 -23.19 1.60 3.24
C LYS A 140 -22.93 0.47 4.24
N GLN A 141 -22.52 -0.71 3.77
CA GLN A 141 -22.19 -1.84 4.64
C GLN A 141 -20.81 -1.68 5.29
N ILE A 142 -19.82 -1.14 4.57
CA ILE A 142 -18.49 -0.87 5.15
C ILE A 142 -18.57 0.15 6.30
N LEU A 143 -19.47 1.12 6.19
CA LEU A 143 -19.72 2.15 7.20
C LEU A 143 -20.79 1.72 8.22
N SER A 144 -21.22 0.46 8.20
CA SER A 144 -22.13 -0.10 9.21
C SER A 144 -21.35 -0.74 10.37
N GLU A 145 -22.07 -1.24 11.39
CA GLU A 145 -21.49 -1.82 12.61
C GLU A 145 -21.10 -3.31 12.46
N ASP A 146 -21.34 -3.95 11.30
CA ASP A 146 -20.99 -5.36 11.08
C ASP A 146 -19.52 -5.52 10.64
N GLU A 147 -18.65 -5.82 11.62
CA GLU A 147 -17.21 -5.99 11.42
C GLU A 147 -16.84 -7.08 10.42
N LEU A 148 -17.57 -8.21 10.40
CA LEU A 148 -17.26 -9.31 9.49
C LEU A 148 -17.57 -8.93 8.04
N VAL A 149 -18.72 -8.29 7.83
CA VAL A 149 -19.11 -7.78 6.51
C VAL A 149 -18.16 -6.69 6.06
N ARG A 150 -17.80 -5.76 6.97
CA ARG A 150 -16.84 -4.69 6.72
C ARG A 150 -15.48 -5.23 6.26
N GLU A 151 -14.89 -6.17 7.02
CA GLU A 151 -13.60 -6.79 6.68
C GLU A 151 -13.65 -7.41 5.26
N ARG A 152 -14.68 -8.20 4.97
CA ARG A 152 -14.83 -8.89 3.68
C ARG A 152 -15.08 -7.92 2.53
N ALA A 153 -15.83 -6.85 2.76
CA ALA A 153 -16.08 -5.81 1.77
C ALA A 153 -14.81 -5.01 1.45
N ILE A 154 -14.02 -4.60 2.45
CA ILE A 154 -12.73 -3.92 2.24
C ILE A 154 -11.75 -4.84 1.50
N LYS A 155 -11.69 -6.12 1.87
CA LYS A 155 -10.90 -7.13 1.15
C LYS A 155 -11.34 -7.30 -0.29
N PHE A 156 -12.64 -7.26 -0.57
CA PHE A 156 -13.16 -7.25 -1.94
C PHE A 156 -12.68 -6.01 -2.71
N LEU A 157 -12.72 -4.81 -2.13
CA LEU A 157 -12.20 -3.60 -2.76
C LEU A 157 -10.70 -3.76 -3.12
N GLY A 158 -9.88 -4.18 -2.16
CA GLY A 158 -8.43 -4.33 -2.32
C GLY A 158 -8.00 -5.41 -3.32
N THR A 159 -8.85 -6.42 -3.56
CA THR A 159 -8.51 -7.57 -4.44
C THR A 159 -9.21 -7.53 -5.79
N LYS A 160 -10.44 -7.00 -5.87
CA LYS A 160 -11.28 -7.03 -7.07
C LYS A 160 -11.42 -5.65 -7.70
N VAL A 161 -11.72 -4.60 -6.92
CA VAL A 161 -11.93 -3.25 -7.47
C VAL A 161 -10.62 -2.62 -7.92
N LYS A 162 -9.53 -2.84 -7.17
CA LYS A 162 -8.17 -2.41 -7.51
C LYS A 162 -7.71 -2.77 -8.93
N VAL A 163 -8.21 -3.89 -9.47
CA VAL A 163 -7.77 -4.45 -10.77
C VAL A 163 -8.77 -4.19 -11.90
N LEU A 164 -9.88 -3.48 -11.63
CA LEU A 164 -10.82 -3.08 -12.68
C LEU A 164 -10.19 -1.98 -13.54
N GLY A 165 -10.46 -2.02 -14.84
CA GLY A 165 -9.98 -1.02 -15.79
C GLY A 165 -10.85 0.24 -15.82
N GLU A 166 -10.33 1.27 -16.49
CA GLU A 166 -11.01 2.56 -16.71
C GLU A 166 -12.35 2.40 -17.48
N ASP A 167 -12.51 1.32 -18.25
CA ASP A 167 -13.77 0.99 -18.94
C ASP A 167 -14.93 0.69 -17.96
N THR A 168 -14.61 0.31 -16.71
CA THR A 168 -15.61 0.01 -15.68
C THR A 168 -15.71 1.11 -14.62
N ILE A 169 -14.57 1.66 -14.20
CA ILE A 169 -14.53 2.77 -13.23
C ILE A 169 -14.48 4.07 -14.01
N ASP A 170 -15.65 4.61 -14.33
CA ASP A 170 -15.76 5.96 -14.89
C ASP A 170 -15.37 7.03 -13.85
N LYS A 171 -15.25 8.28 -14.33
CA LYS A 171 -14.83 9.42 -13.50
C LYS A 171 -15.76 9.66 -12.29
N GLU A 172 -17.07 9.49 -12.43
CA GLU A 172 -18.00 9.72 -11.32
C GLU A 172 -17.90 8.62 -10.26
N ALA A 173 -17.70 7.37 -10.70
CA ALA A 173 -17.47 6.23 -9.82
C ALA A 173 -16.13 6.36 -9.10
N GLU A 174 -15.07 6.81 -9.79
CA GLU A 174 -13.76 7.08 -9.20
C GLU A 174 -13.83 8.19 -8.13
N GLU A 175 -14.47 9.31 -8.45
CA GLU A 175 -14.66 10.42 -7.48
C GLU A 175 -15.43 9.96 -6.24
N PHE A 176 -16.48 9.15 -6.44
CA PHE A 176 -17.23 8.55 -5.34
C PHE A 176 -16.37 7.59 -4.51
N LEU A 177 -15.62 6.68 -5.16
CA LEU A 177 -14.73 5.73 -4.51
C LEU A 177 -13.69 6.44 -3.64
N VAL A 178 -13.00 7.44 -4.20
CA VAL A 178 -11.99 8.21 -3.47
C VAL A 178 -12.59 8.93 -2.26
N SER A 179 -13.77 9.56 -2.43
CA SER A 179 -14.47 10.24 -1.34
C SER A 179 -14.83 9.28 -0.20
N GLN A 180 -15.38 8.12 -0.52
CA GLN A 180 -15.77 7.12 0.48
C GLN A 180 -14.58 6.44 1.15
N CYS A 181 -13.50 6.14 0.41
CA CYS A 181 -12.25 5.65 1.01
C CYS A 181 -11.69 6.64 2.04
N LYS A 182 -11.72 7.95 1.76
CA LYS A 182 -11.30 8.98 2.73
C LYS A 182 -12.16 9.00 4.00
N GLN A 183 -13.47 8.75 3.86
CA GLN A 183 -14.36 8.63 5.02
C GLN A 183 -14.03 7.38 5.85
N VAL A 184 -13.78 6.24 5.21
CA VAL A 184 -13.39 5.01 5.89
C VAL A 184 -12.10 5.22 6.68
N LEU A 185 -11.11 5.89 6.10
CA LEU A 185 -9.80 6.16 6.70
C LEU A 185 -9.83 6.98 8.00
N GLN A 186 -10.97 7.57 8.38
CA GLN A 186 -11.11 8.27 9.66
C GLN A 186 -11.08 7.33 10.87
N ASP A 187 -11.46 6.06 10.67
CA ASP A 187 -11.44 5.01 11.69
C ASP A 187 -11.12 3.66 11.03
N VAL A 188 -9.85 3.28 11.09
CA VAL A 188 -9.31 2.07 10.46
C VAL A 188 -8.27 1.40 11.33
N THR A 189 -8.28 0.08 11.25
CA THR A 189 -7.16 -0.76 11.66
C THR A 189 -5.96 -0.62 10.71
N LYS A 190 -4.81 -1.16 11.12
CA LYS A 190 -3.60 -1.18 10.28
C LYS A 190 -3.84 -1.93 8.96
N GLU A 191 -4.49 -3.07 9.00
CA GLU A 191 -4.76 -3.92 7.85
C GLU A 191 -5.71 -3.23 6.85
N GLU A 192 -6.76 -2.58 7.35
CA GLU A 192 -7.69 -1.81 6.54
C GLU A 192 -7.02 -0.60 5.89
N PHE A 193 -6.18 0.12 6.65
CA PHE A 193 -5.41 1.25 6.12
C PHE A 193 -4.59 0.84 4.90
N ILE A 194 -3.89 -0.30 4.98
CA ILE A 194 -3.11 -0.83 3.84
C ILE A 194 -3.99 -1.10 2.63
N LEU A 195 -5.12 -1.81 2.83
CA LEU A 195 -6.01 -2.20 1.74
C LEU A 195 -6.65 -0.99 1.07
N ILE A 196 -7.12 -0.02 1.86
CA ILE A 196 -7.74 1.21 1.33
C ILE A 196 -6.70 2.09 0.63
N MET A 197 -5.49 2.23 1.19
CA MET A 197 -4.38 2.93 0.51
C MET A 197 -4.01 2.27 -0.82
N ASP A 198 -4.04 0.94 -0.89
CA ASP A 198 -3.82 0.18 -2.12
C ASP A 198 -4.88 0.44 -3.18
N VAL A 199 -6.16 0.52 -2.77
CA VAL A 199 -7.28 0.87 -3.66
C VAL A 199 -7.14 2.30 -4.15
N LEU A 200 -6.82 3.25 -3.27
CA LEU A 200 -6.63 4.65 -3.65
C LEU A 200 -5.47 4.83 -4.63
N ARG A 201 -4.33 4.17 -4.37
CA ARG A 201 -3.15 4.23 -5.26
C ARG A 201 -3.39 3.66 -6.66
N SER A 202 -4.36 2.76 -6.82
CA SER A 202 -4.69 2.21 -8.15
C SER A 202 -5.59 3.12 -8.98
N GLN A 203 -6.09 4.22 -8.41
CA GLN A 203 -6.96 5.15 -9.11
C GLN A 203 -6.17 6.16 -9.96
N SER A 204 -6.69 6.45 -11.16
CA SER A 204 -6.02 7.29 -12.15
C SER A 204 -5.75 8.72 -11.62
N SER A 205 -6.75 9.32 -10.96
CA SER A 205 -6.70 10.65 -10.34
C SER A 205 -5.65 10.74 -9.23
N MET A 206 -5.43 9.63 -8.51
CA MET A 206 -4.47 9.54 -7.40
C MET A 206 -3.03 9.32 -7.87
N SER A 207 -2.80 8.96 -9.14
CA SER A 207 -1.47 8.82 -9.73
C SER A 207 -0.81 10.17 -10.10
N THR A 208 -1.61 11.24 -10.16
CA THR A 208 -1.16 12.61 -10.48
C THR A 208 -0.30 13.20 -9.35
N VAL A 209 0.42 14.29 -9.61
CA VAL A 209 1.18 14.99 -8.55
C VAL A 209 0.26 15.45 -7.42
N GLN A 210 -0.88 16.05 -7.75
CA GLN A 210 -1.86 16.51 -6.77
C GLN A 210 -2.53 15.34 -6.04
N GLY A 211 -2.87 14.26 -6.75
CA GLY A 211 -3.43 13.05 -6.15
C GLY A 211 -2.48 12.40 -5.16
N ARG A 212 -1.21 12.22 -5.52
CA ARG A 212 -0.18 11.71 -4.60
C ARG A 212 0.06 12.64 -3.42
N GLN A 213 -0.03 13.96 -3.61
CA GLN A 213 0.05 14.92 -2.50
C GLN A 213 -1.10 14.73 -1.50
N GLN A 214 -2.33 14.53 -1.97
CA GLN A 214 -3.47 14.19 -1.11
C GLN A 214 -3.27 12.86 -0.37
N LEU A 215 -2.70 11.84 -1.04
CA LEU A 215 -2.39 10.58 -0.39
C LEU A 215 -1.31 10.74 0.70
N VAL A 216 -0.30 11.59 0.48
CA VAL A 216 0.70 11.89 1.49
C VAL A 216 0.07 12.63 2.68
N GLU A 217 -0.87 13.55 2.44
CA GLU A 217 -1.61 14.25 3.50
C GLU A 217 -2.40 13.27 4.37
N ILE A 218 -3.16 12.35 3.77
CA ILE A 218 -3.87 11.27 4.48
C ILE A 218 -2.92 10.44 5.35
N VAL A 219 -1.77 10.02 4.79
CA VAL A 219 -0.80 9.21 5.54
C VAL A 219 -0.14 10.01 6.66
N THR A 220 0.01 11.33 6.48
CA THR A 220 0.55 12.25 7.49
C THR A 220 -0.43 12.42 8.65
N GLU A 221 -1.72 12.59 8.35
CA GLU A 221 -2.80 12.61 9.34
C GLU A 221 -2.85 11.28 10.11
N GLN A 222 -2.77 10.14 9.41
CA GLN A 222 -2.74 8.82 10.04
C GLN A 222 -1.47 8.60 10.89
N ALA A 223 -0.35 9.21 10.55
CA ALA A 223 0.88 9.14 11.33
C ALA A 223 0.85 10.02 12.59
N ASP A 224 -0.04 11.02 12.64
CA ASP A 224 -0.23 11.95 13.75
C ASP A 224 1.10 12.58 14.21
N LEU A 225 1.82 13.18 13.26
CA LEU A 225 3.16 13.75 13.46
C LEU A 225 3.19 14.98 14.39
N ASP A 226 2.05 15.44 14.89
CA ASP A 226 1.97 16.50 15.89
C ASP A 226 2.11 15.96 17.33
N GLN A 227 1.99 14.64 17.53
CA GLN A 227 2.19 13.99 18.82
C GLN A 227 3.67 13.75 19.16
N SER A 228 3.95 13.69 20.46
CA SER A 228 5.28 13.34 20.97
C SER A 228 5.62 11.89 20.61
N PHE A 229 6.87 11.65 20.22
CA PHE A 229 7.34 10.32 19.85
C PHE A 229 7.73 9.50 21.11
N GLU A 230 7.10 8.34 21.29
CA GLU A 230 7.38 7.44 22.41
C GLU A 230 8.25 6.26 21.93
N ALA A 231 9.57 6.41 22.03
CA ALA A 231 10.53 5.46 21.47
C ALA A 231 10.41 4.04 22.05
N GLU A 232 10.01 3.90 23.31
CA GLU A 232 9.90 2.60 23.99
C GLU A 232 8.52 1.96 23.81
N ASP A 233 7.56 2.67 23.18
CA ASP A 233 6.26 2.12 22.82
C ASP A 233 6.33 1.47 21.42
N THR A 234 6.06 0.18 21.38
CA THR A 234 6.09 -0.61 20.14
C THR A 234 5.01 -0.17 19.16
N ASP A 235 3.83 0.21 19.64
CA ASP A 235 2.72 0.62 18.78
C ASP A 235 3.01 1.98 18.14
N CYS A 236 3.57 2.93 18.90
CA CYS A 236 4.07 4.21 18.38
C CYS A 236 5.12 4.02 17.28
N VAL A 237 6.11 3.16 17.52
CA VAL A 237 7.19 2.87 16.56
C VAL A 237 6.65 2.19 15.29
N ASP A 238 5.83 1.16 15.44
CA ASP A 238 5.25 0.40 14.32
C ASP A 238 4.31 1.27 13.48
N ARG A 239 3.47 2.10 14.12
CA ARG A 239 2.61 3.08 13.42
C ARG A 239 3.43 4.01 12.53
N LEU A 240 4.48 4.62 13.06
CA LEU A 240 5.32 5.54 12.30
C LEU A 240 6.03 4.84 11.13
N ILE A 241 6.66 3.68 11.38
CA ILE A 241 7.31 2.86 10.34
C ILE A 241 6.31 2.50 9.25
N HIS A 242 5.10 2.09 9.64
CA HIS A 242 4.06 1.68 8.71
C HIS A 242 3.57 2.84 7.84
N CYS A 243 3.29 3.99 8.45
CA CYS A 243 2.91 5.19 7.71
C CYS A 243 4.00 5.61 6.72
N ILE A 244 5.28 5.60 7.13
CA ILE A 244 6.38 5.92 6.21
C ILE A 244 6.44 4.91 5.04
N LYS A 245 6.21 3.61 5.29
CA LYS A 245 6.13 2.59 4.22
C LYS A 245 5.00 2.86 3.23
N GLN A 246 3.86 3.36 3.68
CA GLN A 246 2.75 3.72 2.80
C GLN A 246 3.01 5.01 2.01
N ALA A 247 3.73 5.97 2.62
CA ALA A 247 4.06 7.24 1.99
C ALA A 247 5.24 7.17 1.01
N ALA A 248 6.24 6.31 1.29
CA ALA A 248 7.50 6.25 0.54
C ALA A 248 7.32 6.09 -0.99
N PRO A 249 6.42 5.23 -1.50
CA PRO A 249 6.18 5.10 -2.95
C PRO A 249 5.54 6.33 -3.61
N LEU A 250 4.98 7.25 -2.83
CA LEU A 250 4.30 8.44 -3.32
C LEU A 250 5.26 9.61 -3.57
N PHE A 251 6.41 9.61 -2.89
CA PHE A 251 7.36 10.69 -2.97
C PHE A 251 8.06 10.76 -4.33
N SER A 252 8.38 11.98 -4.73
CA SER A 252 9.11 12.28 -5.95
C SER A 252 9.72 13.68 -5.84
N LYS A 253 10.40 14.14 -6.89
CA LYS A 253 10.89 15.52 -6.98
C LYS A 253 9.80 16.61 -6.85
N ASN A 254 8.53 16.24 -6.99
CA ASN A 254 7.38 17.16 -6.92
C ASN A 254 6.41 16.83 -5.77
N VAL A 255 6.64 15.74 -5.04
CA VAL A 255 5.80 15.29 -3.91
C VAL A 255 6.76 14.97 -2.78
N HIS A 256 6.82 15.85 -1.80
CA HIS A 256 7.94 15.88 -0.85
C HIS A 256 7.63 15.12 0.45
N SER A 257 8.69 14.60 1.07
CA SER A 257 8.67 13.91 2.36
C SER A 257 8.94 14.82 3.56
N LYS A 258 8.83 16.15 3.36
CA LYS A 258 9.23 17.20 4.32
C LYS A 258 8.74 16.95 5.75
N ALA A 259 7.47 16.57 5.91
CA ALA A 259 6.85 16.35 7.22
C ALA A 259 7.51 15.17 7.97
N PHE A 260 7.60 14.01 7.32
CA PHE A 260 8.25 12.82 7.88
C PHE A 260 9.74 13.03 8.16
N VAL A 261 10.49 13.61 7.22
CA VAL A 261 11.92 13.87 7.40
C VAL A 261 12.15 14.85 8.56
N GLY A 262 11.34 15.90 8.64
CA GLY A 262 11.39 16.85 9.74
C GLY A 262 11.13 16.19 11.09
N TYR A 263 10.04 15.42 11.18
CA TYR A 263 9.66 14.70 12.39
C TYR A 263 10.74 13.72 12.86
N ILE A 264 11.31 12.93 11.94
CA ILE A 264 12.37 11.97 12.28
C ILE A 264 13.61 12.69 12.80
N CYS A 265 14.05 13.77 12.14
CA CYS A 265 15.19 14.56 12.60
C CYS A 265 14.98 15.19 13.98
N ASP A 266 13.77 15.66 14.26
CA ASP A 266 13.47 16.40 15.48
C ASP A 266 13.19 15.46 16.68
N ASN A 267 12.46 14.35 16.44
CA ASN A 267 11.89 13.52 17.51
C ASN A 267 12.45 12.10 17.58
N VAL A 268 12.93 11.52 16.47
CA VAL A 268 13.34 10.10 16.42
C VAL A 268 14.85 9.94 16.53
N LEU A 269 15.62 10.68 15.72
CA LEU A 269 17.10 10.58 15.73
C LEU A 269 17.73 10.78 17.13
N PRO A 270 17.26 11.73 17.97
CA PRO A 270 17.82 11.91 19.31
C PRO A 270 17.65 10.70 20.25
N VAL A 271 16.69 9.82 19.96
CA VAL A 271 16.33 8.66 20.80
C VAL A 271 16.38 7.34 20.03
N ILE A 272 17.03 7.31 18.87
CA ILE A 272 17.03 6.14 17.95
C ILE A 272 17.51 4.85 18.63
N SER A 273 18.46 4.94 19.56
CA SER A 273 18.99 3.79 20.29
C SER A 273 18.01 3.15 21.27
N LYS A 274 16.88 3.81 21.57
CA LYS A 274 15.84 3.34 22.50
C LYS A 274 14.62 2.74 21.80
N LEU A 275 14.57 2.74 20.46
CA LEU A 275 13.40 2.24 19.74
C LEU A 275 13.10 0.80 20.12
N ALA A 276 11.89 0.57 20.62
CA ALA A 276 11.33 -0.75 20.83
C ALA A 276 11.22 -1.50 19.50
N SER A 277 11.41 -2.82 19.55
CA SER A 277 11.25 -3.69 18.39
C SER A 277 10.03 -4.58 18.59
N PRO A 278 9.17 -4.75 17.57
CA PRO A 278 7.90 -5.44 17.71
C PRO A 278 8.04 -6.95 17.94
N ASP A 279 9.08 -7.56 17.38
CA ASP A 279 9.33 -9.00 17.47
C ASP A 279 10.82 -9.31 17.62
N ASP A 280 11.13 -10.48 18.18
CA ASP A 280 12.49 -11.02 18.24
C ASP A 280 13.07 -11.20 16.82
N GLY A 281 14.16 -10.49 16.53
CA GLY A 281 14.86 -10.55 15.24
C GLY A 281 14.50 -9.43 14.25
N VAL A 282 13.55 -8.54 14.59
CA VAL A 282 13.31 -7.31 13.84
C VAL A 282 14.16 -6.18 14.42
N ASP A 283 15.04 -5.61 13.61
CA ASP A 283 15.80 -4.42 13.99
C ASP A 283 15.03 -3.16 13.59
N ALA A 284 14.16 -2.68 14.48
CA ALA A 284 13.34 -1.49 14.24
C ALA A 284 14.18 -0.22 14.04
N GLN A 285 15.36 -0.15 14.68
CA GLN A 285 16.28 0.97 14.52
C GLN A 285 16.81 1.04 13.09
N LEU A 286 17.34 -0.09 12.60
CA LEU A 286 17.85 -0.16 11.24
C LEU A 286 16.74 0.04 10.21
N GLU A 287 15.54 -0.50 10.43
CA GLU A 287 14.41 -0.30 9.53
C GLU A 287 13.99 1.18 9.45
N MET A 288 13.87 1.86 10.60
CA MET A 288 13.59 3.29 10.66
C MET A 288 14.65 4.10 9.90
N LEU A 289 15.94 3.78 10.09
CA LEU A 289 17.03 4.47 9.42
C LEU A 289 17.07 4.21 7.91
N LYS A 290 16.75 2.99 7.46
CA LYS A 290 16.60 2.69 6.04
C LYS A 290 15.50 3.56 5.42
N LEU A 291 14.32 3.57 6.02
CA LEU A 291 13.19 4.38 5.58
C LEU A 291 13.55 5.87 5.56
N PHE A 292 14.14 6.38 6.63
CA PHE A 292 14.60 7.76 6.73
C PHE A 292 15.58 8.13 5.59
N SER A 293 16.55 7.26 5.30
CA SER A 293 17.53 7.49 4.24
C SER A 293 16.93 7.47 2.83
N GLU A 294 15.87 6.68 2.61
CA GLU A 294 15.14 6.66 1.34
C GLU A 294 14.34 7.95 1.13
N ILE A 295 13.58 8.34 2.15
CA ILE A 295 12.68 9.48 2.01
C ILE A 295 13.44 10.82 2.06
N SER A 296 14.65 10.85 2.62
CA SER A 296 15.50 12.06 2.67
C SER A 296 15.83 12.64 1.29
N GLU A 297 15.81 11.82 0.24
CA GLU A 297 16.09 12.28 -1.13
C GLU A 297 15.02 13.28 -1.60
N PHE A 298 13.79 13.09 -1.14
CA PHE A 298 12.59 13.84 -1.51
C PHE A 298 12.17 14.88 -0.46
N ALA A 299 13.06 15.25 0.47
CA ALA A 299 12.72 16.12 1.60
C ALA A 299 12.20 17.52 1.22
N GLY A 300 12.40 17.96 -0.03
CA GLY A 300 12.03 19.31 -0.47
C GLY A 300 12.77 20.39 0.33
N ASP A 301 12.13 21.54 0.56
CA ASP A 301 12.69 22.61 1.38
C ASP A 301 12.28 22.44 2.84
N LEU A 302 13.22 21.94 3.65
CA LEU A 302 13.02 21.70 5.08
C LEU A 302 13.17 22.99 5.89
N ASP A 303 12.20 23.25 6.77
CA ASP A 303 12.34 24.30 7.79
C ASP A 303 13.38 23.87 8.82
N LYS A 304 14.06 24.85 9.45
CA LYS A 304 15.09 24.61 10.47
C LYS A 304 16.15 23.59 10.03
N LEU A 305 16.51 23.60 8.74
CA LEU A 305 17.42 22.64 8.13
C LEU A 305 18.74 22.49 8.90
N GLU A 306 19.32 23.59 9.39
CA GLU A 306 20.57 23.56 10.15
C GLU A 306 20.45 22.72 11.44
N ASN A 307 19.39 22.94 12.24
CA ASN A 307 19.17 22.18 13.47
C ASN A 307 18.90 20.69 13.18
N ARG A 308 18.11 20.40 12.15
CA ARG A 308 17.79 19.02 11.73
C ARG A 308 19.03 18.29 11.23
N LEU A 309 19.88 18.99 10.47
CA LEU A 309 21.15 18.48 10.00
C LEU A 309 22.14 18.27 11.15
N ASP A 310 22.10 19.12 12.19
CA ASP A 310 22.89 18.96 13.41
C ASP A 310 22.47 17.72 14.22
N ASN A 311 21.16 17.47 14.38
CA ASN A 311 20.66 16.24 14.99
C ASN A 311 21.10 14.99 14.22
N LEU A 312 21.00 15.02 12.89
CA LEU A 312 21.46 13.94 12.02
C LEU A 312 22.98 13.74 12.13
N TYR A 313 23.75 14.82 12.13
CA TYR A 313 25.20 14.79 12.28
C TYR A 313 25.61 14.18 13.63
N LYS A 314 24.99 14.62 14.74
CA LYS A 314 25.21 14.08 16.08
C LYS A 314 24.92 12.58 16.15
N CYS A 315 23.81 12.16 15.55
CA CYS A 315 23.46 10.74 15.43
C CYS A 315 24.53 9.98 14.64
N LEU A 316 24.94 10.48 13.45
CA LEU A 316 25.98 9.87 12.62
C LEU A 316 27.31 9.69 13.38
N ILE A 317 27.82 10.74 14.02
CA ILE A 317 29.12 10.67 14.71
C ILE A 317 29.10 9.77 15.95
N SER A 318 27.92 9.48 16.52
CA SER A 318 27.78 8.49 17.61
C SER A 318 28.12 7.07 17.15
N TYR A 319 27.97 6.78 15.85
CA TYR A 319 28.35 5.50 15.23
C TYR A 319 29.71 5.56 14.50
N MET A 320 30.39 6.71 14.52
CA MET A 320 31.70 6.90 13.92
C MET A 320 32.73 7.30 15.00
N PRO A 321 33.38 6.35 15.67
CA PRO A 321 34.33 6.64 16.75
C PRO A 321 35.54 7.43 16.26
N VAL A 322 36.20 8.12 17.19
CA VAL A 322 37.53 8.70 16.95
C VAL A 322 38.59 7.58 16.96
N PRO A 323 39.69 7.73 16.19
CA PRO A 323 40.80 6.80 16.27
C PRO A 323 41.37 6.71 17.69
N PRO A 324 41.73 5.51 18.18
CA PRO A 324 42.37 5.33 19.48
C PRO A 324 43.66 6.15 19.60
N ALA A 325 43.95 6.67 20.79
CA ALA A 325 45.13 7.50 21.05
C ALA A 325 46.46 6.73 20.90
N GLU A 326 46.43 5.40 20.92
CA GLU A 326 47.61 4.52 20.88
C GLU A 326 47.71 3.75 19.55
N GLU A 327 47.76 4.45 18.41
CA GLU A 327 48.25 3.85 17.17
C GLU A 327 49.79 3.88 17.12
N ASN A 328 50.46 3.21 18.07
CA ASN A 328 51.87 2.86 17.98
C ASN A 328 52.00 1.39 17.56
N ASP A 329 52.00 1.15 16.25
CA ASP A 329 52.69 0.09 15.48
C ASP A 329 52.86 -1.36 16.02
N ASN A 330 52.13 -1.78 17.06
CA ASN A 330 52.15 -3.15 17.55
C ASN A 330 50.74 -3.71 17.59
N LEU A 331 50.37 -4.41 16.51
CA LEU A 331 49.30 -5.39 16.45
C LEU A 331 49.54 -6.49 17.50
N SER A 332 49.30 -6.17 18.76
CA SER A 332 49.17 -7.14 19.84
C SER A 332 47.69 -7.38 20.10
N SER A 333 47.31 -8.61 19.80
CA SER A 333 45.98 -9.19 19.82
C SER A 333 45.39 -9.26 21.22
N SER A 334 44.72 -8.20 21.69
CA SER A 334 43.85 -8.28 22.88
C SER A 334 42.96 -7.07 23.20
N GLU A 335 42.87 -6.04 22.35
CA GLU A 335 41.81 -5.04 22.48
C GLU A 335 40.73 -5.35 21.44
N GLU A 336 39.49 -5.55 21.88
CA GLU A 336 38.36 -5.87 21.01
C GLU A 336 38.27 -4.84 19.88
N GLU A 337 38.54 -5.26 18.64
CA GLU A 337 38.38 -4.40 17.46
C GLU A 337 36.99 -3.75 17.51
N PRO A 338 36.87 -2.42 17.37
CA PRO A 338 35.58 -1.76 17.47
C PRO A 338 34.63 -2.32 16.41
N LYS A 339 33.52 -2.89 16.87
CA LYS A 339 32.48 -3.46 16.00
C LYS A 339 31.73 -2.32 15.31
N PHE A 340 32.15 -1.99 14.10
CA PHE A 340 31.50 -0.98 13.28
C PHE A 340 30.10 -1.41 12.83
N GLN A 341 29.11 -0.55 13.04
CA GLN A 341 27.75 -0.74 12.55
C GLN A 341 27.59 -0.20 11.12
N PHE A 342 28.17 -0.89 10.14
CA PHE A 342 28.21 -0.41 8.75
C PHE A 342 26.82 -0.14 8.15
N SER A 343 25.82 -0.98 8.44
CA SER A 343 24.45 -0.79 7.91
C SER A 343 23.81 0.49 8.42
N THR A 344 23.94 0.77 9.72
CA THR A 344 23.47 2.01 10.36
C THR A 344 24.16 3.24 9.77
N VAL A 345 25.49 3.19 9.64
CA VAL A 345 26.30 4.28 9.10
C VAL A 345 25.98 4.53 7.63
N GLU A 346 25.73 3.50 6.81
CA GLU A 346 25.28 3.69 5.43
C GLU A 346 24.00 4.53 5.38
N CYS A 347 22.99 4.19 6.18
CA CYS A 347 21.72 4.91 6.22
C CYS A 347 21.91 6.39 6.62
N LEU A 348 22.64 6.63 7.71
CA LEU A 348 22.89 7.97 8.23
C LEU A 348 23.75 8.81 7.29
N MET A 349 24.79 8.23 6.68
CA MET A 349 25.63 8.93 5.69
C MET A 349 24.84 9.26 4.42
N LEU A 350 23.96 8.38 3.95
CA LEU A 350 23.09 8.65 2.81
C LEU A 350 22.17 9.84 3.07
N ALA A 351 21.45 9.81 4.20
CA ALA A 351 20.60 10.92 4.59
C ALA A 351 21.40 12.22 4.77
N PHE A 352 22.56 12.16 5.43
CA PHE A 352 23.42 13.32 5.66
C PHE A 352 23.94 13.92 4.35
N HIS A 353 24.33 13.08 3.39
CA HIS A 353 24.76 13.52 2.06
C HIS A 353 23.62 14.21 1.28
N GLN A 354 22.41 13.63 1.34
CA GLN A 354 21.23 14.18 0.64
C GLN A 354 20.71 15.48 1.25
N LEU A 355 20.77 15.66 2.58
CA LEU A 355 20.35 16.88 3.25
C LEU A 355 21.47 17.93 3.28
N GLY A 356 22.72 17.51 3.50
CA GLY A 356 23.91 18.37 3.52
C GLY A 356 24.14 19.10 2.20
N ARG A 357 23.78 18.49 1.05
CA ARG A 357 23.83 19.18 -0.25
C ARG A 357 22.97 20.44 -0.33
N LYS A 358 21.92 20.54 0.49
CA LYS A 358 21.03 21.71 0.58
C LYS A 358 21.60 22.81 1.48
N LEU A 359 22.56 22.49 2.36
CA LEU A 359 23.26 23.43 3.21
C LEU A 359 24.78 23.10 3.27
N PRO A 360 25.54 23.32 2.17
CA PRO A 360 26.96 22.96 2.13
C PRO A 360 27.80 23.65 3.22
N GLY A 361 27.40 24.87 3.63
CA GLY A 361 28.05 25.65 4.69
C GLY A 361 28.09 24.97 6.06
N PHE A 362 27.20 24.00 6.31
CA PHE A 362 27.19 23.20 7.55
C PHE A 362 28.56 22.55 7.86
N LEU A 363 29.31 22.20 6.80
CA LEU A 363 30.69 21.74 6.88
C LEU A 363 31.69 22.73 6.27
N ALA A 364 31.33 23.42 5.18
CA ALA A 364 32.28 24.18 4.39
C ALA A 364 32.58 25.59 4.93
N ASP A 365 31.73 26.15 5.79
CA ASP A 365 31.92 27.49 6.33
C ASP A 365 33.08 27.51 7.33
N GLU A 366 33.84 28.60 7.36
CA GLU A 366 35.01 28.76 8.25
C GLU A 366 34.63 28.63 9.73
N ALA A 367 33.42 29.08 10.10
CA ALA A 367 32.89 28.93 11.46
C ALA A 367 32.74 27.45 11.89
N ASN A 368 32.67 26.52 10.93
CA ASN A 368 32.51 25.08 11.15
C ASN A 368 33.82 24.30 10.93
N ALA A 369 34.98 24.97 10.87
CA ALA A 369 36.27 24.34 10.59
C ALA A 369 36.64 23.22 11.59
N ASP A 370 36.37 23.41 12.89
CA ASP A 370 36.63 22.40 13.91
C ASP A 370 35.72 21.17 13.75
N ARG A 371 34.43 21.39 13.42
CA ARG A 371 33.49 20.32 13.09
C ARG A 371 33.98 19.52 11.89
N LEU A 372 34.41 20.19 10.82
CA LEU A 372 34.93 19.52 9.62
C LEU A 372 36.23 18.74 9.92
N LYS A 373 37.11 19.29 10.76
CA LYS A 373 38.35 18.63 11.17
C LYS A 373 38.08 17.35 11.97
N ASP A 374 37.20 17.41 12.98
CA ASP A 374 36.76 16.23 13.74
C ASP A 374 36.10 15.19 12.82
N PHE A 375 35.22 15.65 11.92
CA PHE A 375 34.54 14.74 11.01
C PHE A 375 35.51 14.02 10.06
N LYS A 376 36.52 14.72 9.52
CA LYS A 376 37.55 14.10 8.68
C LYS A 376 38.38 13.07 9.43
N LEU A 377 38.69 13.30 10.70
CA LEU A 377 39.40 12.34 11.54
C LEU A 377 38.59 11.05 11.69
N ARG A 378 37.29 11.17 11.98
CA ARG A 378 36.36 10.02 12.06
C ARG A 378 36.20 9.32 10.72
N LEU A 379 36.04 10.06 9.62
CA LEU A 379 35.95 9.51 8.26
C LEU A 379 37.22 8.72 7.89
N GLN A 380 38.40 9.22 8.26
CA GLN A 380 39.68 8.54 7.99
C GLN A 380 39.76 7.23 8.76
N TYR A 381 39.39 7.23 10.04
CA TYR A 381 39.37 6.03 10.87
C TYR A 381 38.35 5.01 10.35
N PHE A 382 37.14 5.45 10.05
CA PHE A 382 36.09 4.60 9.50
C PHE A 382 36.47 4.02 8.13
N ALA A 383 37.15 4.79 7.28
CA ALA A 383 37.64 4.31 5.99
C ALA A 383 38.63 3.15 6.13
N ARG A 384 39.50 3.14 7.16
CA ARG A 384 40.39 2.01 7.46
C ARG A 384 39.58 0.76 7.81
N GLY A 385 38.58 0.90 8.70
CA GLY A 385 37.67 -0.20 9.05
C GLY A 385 36.92 -0.77 7.84
N VAL A 386 36.41 0.11 6.96
CA VAL A 386 35.76 -0.28 5.70
C VAL A 386 36.71 -1.07 4.80
N GLN A 387 37.97 -0.64 4.65
CA GLN A 387 38.95 -1.34 3.80
C GLN A 387 39.29 -2.74 4.33
N ILE A 388 39.48 -2.88 5.64
CA ILE A 388 39.73 -4.17 6.30
C ILE A 388 38.55 -5.11 6.06
N TYR A 389 37.32 -4.63 6.30
CA TYR A 389 36.13 -5.44 6.15
C TYR A 389 35.87 -5.85 4.68
N ILE A 390 36.07 -4.95 3.71
CA ILE A 390 36.02 -5.28 2.28
C ILE A 390 37.01 -6.41 1.94
N LYS A 391 38.24 -6.36 2.47
CA LYS A 391 39.26 -7.40 2.22
C LYS A 391 38.79 -8.75 2.76
N GLN A 392 38.25 -8.80 3.99
CA GLN A 392 37.70 -10.01 4.60
C GLN A 392 36.53 -10.57 3.80
N LEU A 393 35.57 -9.72 3.39
CA LEU A 393 34.41 -10.11 2.60
C LEU A 393 34.81 -10.67 1.23
N ARG A 394 35.75 -10.01 0.53
CA ARG A 394 36.26 -10.48 -0.78
C ARG A 394 36.97 -11.83 -0.66
N GLN A 395 37.78 -12.02 0.39
CA GLN A 395 38.44 -13.29 0.65
C GLN A 395 37.42 -14.40 0.94
N ALA A 396 36.38 -14.11 1.74
CA ALA A 396 35.32 -15.06 2.07
C ALA A 396 34.40 -15.44 0.88
N LEU A 397 34.36 -14.59 -0.16
CA LEU A 397 33.60 -14.79 -1.39
C LEU A 397 34.46 -15.25 -2.57
N GLN A 398 35.78 -15.35 -2.39
CA GLN A 398 36.70 -15.73 -3.45
C GLN A 398 36.38 -17.14 -3.97
N GLY A 399 36.29 -17.29 -5.30
CA GLY A 399 35.98 -18.57 -5.95
C GLY A 399 34.52 -19.01 -5.87
N LYS A 400 33.64 -18.25 -5.22
CA LYS A 400 32.20 -18.54 -5.17
C LYS A 400 31.48 -17.90 -6.37
N ALA A 401 30.67 -18.69 -7.08
CA ALA A 401 29.88 -18.23 -8.23
C ALA A 401 28.53 -18.95 -8.32
N GLY A 402 27.59 -18.39 -9.10
CA GLY A 402 26.29 -19.01 -9.37
C GLY A 402 25.49 -19.30 -8.09
N GLU A 403 25.03 -20.54 -7.94
CA GLU A 403 24.26 -21.01 -6.78
C GLU A 403 25.00 -20.83 -5.45
N ALA A 404 26.34 -20.89 -5.43
CA ALA A 404 27.10 -20.71 -4.20
C ALA A 404 26.88 -19.31 -3.59
N LEU A 405 26.67 -18.28 -4.41
CA LEU A 405 26.37 -16.92 -3.96
C LEU A 405 24.93 -16.73 -3.47
N LYS A 406 24.04 -17.68 -3.74
CA LYS A 406 22.63 -17.62 -3.35
C LYS A 406 22.34 -18.23 -1.98
N THR A 407 23.33 -18.82 -1.32
CA THR A 407 23.21 -19.21 0.09
C THR A 407 22.98 -17.97 0.96
N ASP A 408 22.22 -18.11 2.04
CA ASP A 408 21.82 -16.96 2.87
C ASP A 408 23.03 -16.26 3.52
N GLU A 409 24.04 -17.03 3.92
CA GLU A 409 25.31 -16.49 4.40
C GLU A 409 26.03 -15.64 3.34
N ASN A 410 26.11 -16.11 2.09
CA ASN A 410 26.81 -15.37 1.04
C ASN A 410 25.99 -14.18 0.53
N LYS A 411 24.65 -14.24 0.56
CA LYS A 411 23.80 -13.07 0.29
C LYS A 411 24.10 -11.94 1.28
N ILE A 412 24.23 -12.24 2.58
CA ILE A 412 24.59 -11.26 3.60
C ILE A 412 25.96 -10.63 3.28
N LYS A 413 26.96 -11.46 2.93
CA LYS A 413 28.30 -10.97 2.56
C LYS A 413 28.30 -10.10 1.29
N VAL A 414 27.49 -10.43 0.30
CA VAL A 414 27.32 -9.63 -0.92
C VAL A 414 26.66 -8.28 -0.62
N VAL A 415 25.62 -8.26 0.23
CA VAL A 415 25.00 -7.01 0.70
C VAL A 415 26.01 -6.18 1.49
N ALA A 416 26.80 -6.79 2.37
CA ALA A 416 27.87 -6.13 3.12
C ALA A 416 28.94 -5.48 2.23
N LEU A 417 29.28 -6.10 1.09
CA LEU A 417 30.15 -5.48 0.08
C LEU A 417 29.52 -4.24 -0.55
N LYS A 418 28.21 -4.24 -0.78
CA LYS A 418 27.50 -3.07 -1.31
C LYS A 418 27.44 -1.94 -0.27
N ILE A 419 27.11 -2.26 0.99
CA ILE A 419 27.14 -1.33 2.14
C ILE A 419 28.50 -0.63 2.22
N THR A 420 29.58 -1.41 2.31
CA THR A 420 30.95 -0.88 2.45
C THR A 420 31.40 -0.08 1.21
N SER A 421 31.02 -0.50 0.00
CA SER A 421 31.29 0.25 -1.23
C SER A 421 30.56 1.59 -1.25
N ASN A 422 29.30 1.63 -0.81
CA ASN A 422 28.50 2.84 -0.72
C ASN A 422 29.13 3.84 0.26
N ILE A 423 29.47 3.37 1.46
CA ILE A 423 30.17 4.17 2.47
C ILE A 423 31.48 4.74 1.92
N ASN A 424 32.32 3.92 1.28
CA ASN A 424 33.60 4.38 0.72
C ASN A 424 33.41 5.50 -0.33
N SER A 425 32.38 5.39 -1.16
CA SER A 425 32.04 6.44 -2.13
C SER A 425 31.57 7.74 -1.46
N LEU A 426 30.73 7.65 -0.43
CA LEU A 426 30.27 8.80 0.35
C LEU A 426 31.43 9.47 1.10
N ILE A 427 32.33 8.67 1.68
CA ILE A 427 33.56 9.14 2.33
C ILE A 427 34.40 9.96 1.34
N LYS A 428 34.64 9.46 0.13
CA LYS A 428 35.42 10.17 -0.91
C LYS A 428 34.80 11.52 -1.23
N ASP A 429 33.48 11.57 -1.40
CA ASP A 429 32.73 12.81 -1.65
C ASP A 429 32.95 13.84 -0.52
N LEU A 430 32.83 13.41 0.73
CA LEU A 430 32.98 14.28 1.91
C LEU A 430 34.43 14.68 2.22
N PHE A 431 35.43 14.00 1.65
CA PHE A 431 36.85 14.35 1.78
C PHE A 431 37.31 15.47 0.84
N HIS A 432 36.52 15.83 -0.17
CA HIS A 432 36.84 16.97 -1.03
C HIS A 432 36.97 18.27 -0.21
N ASN A 433 37.74 19.22 -0.74
CA ASN A 433 37.90 20.56 -0.17
C ASN A 433 37.38 21.60 -1.18
N PRO A 434 36.18 22.17 -0.99
CA PRO A 434 35.18 21.84 0.05
C PRO A 434 34.48 20.48 -0.20
N PRO A 435 33.77 19.90 0.80
CA PRO A 435 33.04 18.64 0.65
C PRO A 435 32.09 18.62 -0.55
N SER A 436 32.03 17.48 -1.25
CA SER A 436 31.20 17.25 -2.43
C SER A 436 29.97 16.41 -2.08
N TYR A 437 28.87 16.64 -2.81
CA TYR A 437 27.60 15.92 -2.65
C TYR A 437 27.04 15.41 -3.98
N LYS A 438 27.92 14.98 -4.89
CA LYS A 438 27.57 14.72 -6.30
C LYS A 438 27.37 13.24 -6.62
N THR A 439 27.97 12.35 -5.83
CA THR A 439 27.95 10.92 -6.14
C THR A 439 26.54 10.35 -5.91
N PRO A 440 25.88 9.81 -6.96
CA PRO A 440 24.61 9.12 -6.78
C PRO A 440 24.86 7.73 -6.17
N ILE A 441 24.18 7.42 -5.07
CA ILE A 441 24.30 6.13 -4.39
C ILE A 441 22.94 5.44 -4.36
N ILE A 442 22.92 4.18 -4.76
CA ILE A 442 21.75 3.31 -4.62
C ILE A 442 21.90 2.57 -3.27
N PRO A 443 20.96 2.72 -2.33
CA PRO A 443 21.03 2.06 -1.03
C PRO A 443 21.25 0.54 -1.15
N SER A 444 21.99 -0.06 -0.22
CA SER A 444 22.40 -1.46 -0.33
C SER A 444 21.22 -2.43 -0.47
N TRP A 445 20.10 -2.16 0.21
CA TRP A 445 18.88 -2.97 0.20
C TRP A 445 17.95 -2.72 -1.01
N LYS A 446 18.23 -1.75 -1.89
CA LYS A 446 17.46 -1.51 -3.12
C LYS A 446 18.04 -2.27 -4.31
N PRO A 447 17.20 -2.74 -5.25
CA PRO A 447 17.67 -3.39 -6.47
C PRO A 447 18.48 -2.41 -7.34
N LEU A 448 19.50 -2.91 -8.03
CA LEU A 448 20.17 -2.14 -9.08
C LEU A 448 19.22 -2.04 -10.27
N VAL A 449 18.48 -0.94 -10.39
CA VAL A 449 17.68 -0.66 -11.58
C VAL A 449 18.66 -0.44 -12.73
N LYS A 450 18.81 -1.43 -13.61
CA LYS A 450 19.43 -1.20 -14.93
C LYS A 450 18.50 -0.23 -15.66
N LYS A 451 18.90 1.03 -15.81
CA LYS A 451 18.22 1.94 -16.75
C LYS A 451 18.12 1.23 -18.09
N ALA A 452 16.90 1.00 -18.57
CA ALA A 452 16.70 0.64 -19.97
C ALA A 452 17.32 1.75 -20.84
N PRO A 453 18.02 1.44 -21.93
CA PRO A 453 18.54 2.46 -22.82
C PRO A 453 17.38 3.34 -23.28
N GLU A 454 17.51 4.66 -23.09
CA GLU A 454 16.57 5.64 -23.62
C GLU A 454 16.43 5.40 -25.14
N PRO A 455 15.20 5.39 -25.68
CA PRO A 455 15.03 5.32 -27.12
C PRO A 455 15.74 6.54 -27.72
N LYS A 456 16.76 6.28 -28.56
CA LYS A 456 17.44 7.34 -29.32
C LYS A 456 16.37 8.15 -30.04
N ALA A 457 16.37 9.46 -29.82
CA ALA A 457 15.59 10.39 -30.62
C ALA A 457 15.87 10.10 -32.10
N ALA A 458 14.83 9.79 -32.86
CA ALA A 458 14.93 9.68 -34.30
C ALA A 458 15.37 11.05 -34.82
N GLU A 459 16.58 11.12 -35.37
CA GLU A 459 17.03 12.25 -36.17
C GLU A 459 16.07 12.38 -37.35
N THR A 460 15.18 13.37 -37.29
CA THR A 460 14.41 13.82 -38.44
C THR A 460 15.40 14.52 -39.38
N GLY A 461 15.85 13.80 -40.40
CA GLY A 461 16.58 14.38 -41.52
C GLY A 461 15.72 15.40 -42.27
N PRO A 462 16.33 16.41 -42.90
CA PRO A 462 15.59 17.46 -43.58
C PRO A 462 15.03 16.94 -44.90
N PHE A 463 13.73 17.15 -45.10
CA PHE A 463 13.11 17.23 -46.43
C PHE A 463 12.50 18.62 -46.58
#